data_AF-A0A955SX23-F1
#
_entry.id   AF-A0A955SX23-F1
#
_cell.length_a   1.000
_cell.length_b   1.000
_cell.length_c   1.000
_cell.angle_alpha   90.00
_cell.angle_beta   90.00
_cell.angle_gamma   90.00
#
_symmetry.space_group_name_H-M   'P 1'
#
loop_
_entity.id
_entity.type
_entity.pdbx_description
1 polymer ?
#
loop_
_entity_poly.entity_id
_entity_poly.type
_entity_poly.pdbx_seq_one_letter_code
_entity_poly.pdbx_strand_id
1 'polypeptide(L)'
;TVIPLEGYTGEVYPGGIYLQGFLNLWSGFMFQRQRNYFVPDGPLPTKPVIDEDGDGDLSDEIPLDLDGDGDFLDEPYPPKYSDGQEREHIYYHATKPHLKDYDYSDWAKDQSFIDSKSPLGYTLYDLGPNAHVPALMESGIPIYHVGGWFDGFTRGTFELYCTMKETNPSKVLMTPGYHSISEGPFWDFLGEDPKAFEQQLLLEHLRFFDRYLKEIDNGIDREPPITLYTMGGQGWRQVEEWPLEQTTEQILHLNEANRLTRELSETGSDNHQVDFHHSSTYSENEGNRFVRIGGQHPHSLPFRTEKDVHCLIYETDPLTGDLEVTGHPIVELFVSSTESDGDFFVYLEDVGETGEALLITEGCLRAGFAELVDNDEIIFSGTAGIDVLPDLPWHGYEEAQYNDDILDGSRVVSLEFDLFPTSWVFKAGHRIRLSIAGSDYPTFRLHPKLSPSNDPNAPDNKHPVVTVLYSADHPSVLRLPVME
;
A
#
# COMPACT_ATOMS: atom_id res chain seq x y z
N THR A 1 -17.64 10.67 -1.73
CA THR A 1 -16.33 10.45 -1.08
C THR A 1 -15.31 10.22 -2.17
N VAL A 2 -14.26 11.03 -2.22
CA VAL A 2 -13.11 10.76 -3.11
C VAL A 2 -12.25 9.73 -2.40
N ILE A 3 -11.95 8.63 -3.08
CA ILE A 3 -11.03 7.61 -2.58
C ILE A 3 -9.64 8.08 -3.04
N PRO A 4 -8.66 8.23 -2.14
CA PRO A 4 -7.29 8.51 -2.55
C PRO A 4 -6.76 7.23 -3.20
N LEU A 5 -6.83 7.16 -4.53
CA LEU A 5 -6.03 6.24 -5.33
C LEU A 5 -4.86 7.07 -5.86
N GLU A 6 -3.63 6.56 -5.80
CA GLU A 6 -2.45 7.30 -6.30
C GLU A 6 -1.74 6.56 -7.43
N GLY A 7 -2.33 5.50 -8.00
CA GLY A 7 -1.75 4.73 -9.09
C GLY A 7 -2.77 3.94 -9.90
N TYR A 8 -2.28 2.95 -10.66
CA TYR A 8 -3.06 2.33 -11.73
C TYR A 8 -4.03 1.25 -11.25
N THR A 9 -3.65 0.39 -10.30
CA THR A 9 -4.46 -0.79 -9.91
C THR A 9 -4.34 -1.29 -8.48
N GLY A 10 -3.30 -0.93 -7.72
CA GLY A 10 -2.82 -1.81 -6.65
C GLY A 10 -3.08 -1.39 -5.21
N GLU A 11 -3.50 -0.17 -4.91
CA GLU A 11 -3.28 0.33 -3.54
C GLU A 11 -4.44 0.06 -2.57
N VAL A 12 -5.62 -0.23 -3.11
CA VAL A 12 -6.80 -0.71 -2.36
C VAL A 12 -6.95 -2.23 -2.45
N TYR A 13 -6.40 -2.82 -3.51
CA TYR A 13 -6.40 -4.25 -3.82
C TYR A 13 -5.01 -4.76 -4.23
N PRO A 14 -3.97 -4.62 -3.40
CA PRO A 14 -2.66 -5.14 -3.78
C PRO A 14 -2.80 -6.65 -3.93
N GLY A 15 -2.36 -7.17 -5.08
CA GLY A 15 -2.52 -8.59 -5.40
C GLY A 15 -3.96 -9.06 -5.57
N GLY A 16 -4.93 -8.15 -5.75
CA GLY A 16 -6.36 -8.49 -5.78
C GLY A 16 -6.94 -8.83 -4.41
N ILE A 17 -6.28 -8.44 -3.32
CA ILE A 17 -6.71 -8.71 -1.95
C ILE A 17 -7.21 -7.44 -1.29
N TYR A 18 -8.42 -7.46 -0.75
CA TYR A 18 -9.05 -6.30 -0.12
C TYR A 18 -8.26 -5.81 1.10
N LEU A 19 -7.71 -4.60 1.02
CA LEU A 19 -6.94 -3.94 2.08
C LEU A 19 -7.86 -3.34 3.15
N GLN A 20 -8.50 -4.20 3.95
CA GLN A 20 -9.52 -3.78 4.90
C GLN A 20 -9.01 -2.83 5.99
N GLY A 21 -7.77 -3.00 6.46
CA GLY A 21 -7.22 -2.24 7.58
C GLY A 21 -7.17 -0.75 7.25
N PHE A 22 -6.57 -0.41 6.11
CA PHE A 22 -6.55 0.97 5.59
C PHE A 22 -7.97 1.51 5.41
N LEU A 23 -8.83 0.77 4.72
CA LEU A 23 -10.14 1.28 4.31
C LEU A 23 -11.10 1.45 5.48
N ASN A 24 -11.01 0.61 6.51
CA ASN A 24 -11.77 0.78 7.74
C ASN A 24 -11.33 2.04 8.49
N LEU A 25 -10.02 2.27 8.62
CA LEU A 25 -9.47 3.48 9.25
C LEU A 25 -9.85 4.75 8.48
N TRP A 26 -9.63 4.72 7.16
CA TRP A 26 -9.95 5.83 6.27
C TRP A 26 -11.44 6.14 6.23
N SER A 27 -12.30 5.11 6.15
CA SER A 27 -13.74 5.31 6.13
C SER A 27 -14.24 5.87 7.45
N GLY A 28 -13.77 5.34 8.59
CA GLY A 28 -14.14 5.88 9.90
C GLY A 28 -13.77 7.36 10.05
N PHE A 29 -12.58 7.73 9.58
CA PHE A 29 -12.13 9.12 9.50
C PHE A 29 -13.01 9.99 8.59
N MET A 30 -13.36 9.48 7.40
CA MET A 30 -14.16 10.20 6.42
C MET A 30 -15.65 10.26 6.80
N PHE A 31 -16.17 9.30 7.54
CA PHE A 31 -17.57 9.20 7.98
C PHE A 31 -17.97 10.43 8.80
N GLN A 32 -17.14 10.78 9.78
CA GLN A 32 -17.34 11.93 10.65
C GLN A 32 -17.29 13.25 9.86
N ARG A 33 -16.32 13.34 8.93
CA ARG A 33 -16.12 14.54 8.09
C ARG A 33 -17.24 14.76 7.09
N GLN A 34 -17.70 13.70 6.42
CA GLN A 34 -18.80 13.80 5.45
C GLN A 34 -20.06 14.30 6.12
N ARG A 35 -20.33 13.88 7.37
CA ARG A 35 -21.50 14.33 8.12
C ARG A 35 -21.36 15.70 8.74
N ASN A 36 -20.26 16.42 8.53
CA ASN A 36 -19.97 17.70 9.17
C ASN A 36 -19.99 17.67 10.71
N TYR A 37 -19.77 16.52 11.36
CA TYR A 37 -19.79 16.45 12.83
C TYR A 37 -18.63 17.20 13.46
N PHE A 38 -18.92 18.05 14.44
CA PHE A 38 -17.90 18.77 15.18
C PHE A 38 -17.13 17.81 16.09
N VAL A 39 -15.88 17.51 15.69
CA VAL A 39 -14.94 16.74 16.50
C VAL A 39 -13.82 17.67 16.96
N PRO A 40 -13.86 18.22 18.19
CA PRO A 40 -12.93 19.26 18.64
C PRO A 40 -11.46 18.84 18.58
N ASP A 41 -11.17 17.59 18.93
CA ASP A 41 -9.83 17.01 18.90
C ASP A 41 -9.49 16.33 17.57
N GLY A 42 -10.37 16.47 16.57
CA GLY A 42 -10.18 15.94 15.23
C GLY A 42 -9.20 16.79 14.41
N PRO A 43 -8.54 16.22 13.39
CA PRO A 43 -7.54 16.93 12.60
C PRO A 43 -8.10 18.08 11.74
N LEU A 44 -9.41 18.11 11.48
CA LEU A 44 -10.11 19.23 10.84
C LEU A 44 -11.51 19.37 11.46
N PRO A 45 -11.68 20.16 12.54
CA PRO A 45 -12.99 20.32 13.18
C PRO A 45 -13.95 21.13 12.30
N THR A 46 -15.15 20.61 12.03
CA THR A 46 -16.24 21.37 11.40
C THR A 46 -16.97 22.20 12.44
N LYS A 47 -16.60 23.48 12.54
CA LYS A 47 -17.23 24.42 13.47
C LYS A 47 -18.39 25.17 12.82
N PRO A 48 -19.45 25.49 13.58
CA PRO A 48 -20.37 26.55 13.19
C PRO A 48 -19.59 27.82 12.86
N VAL A 49 -20.01 28.50 11.79
CA VAL A 49 -19.40 29.76 11.33
C VAL A 49 -20.38 30.94 11.44
N ILE A 50 -21.59 30.67 11.91
CA ILE A 50 -22.65 31.65 12.13
C ILE A 50 -22.98 31.59 13.62
N ASP A 51 -22.95 32.77 14.23
CA ASP A 51 -23.44 33.07 15.57
C ASP A 51 -24.95 33.35 15.43
N GLU A 52 -25.79 32.35 15.68
CA GLU A 52 -27.25 32.38 15.48
C GLU A 52 -27.95 33.15 16.61
N ASP A 53 -27.37 33.19 17.82
CA ASP A 53 -27.96 33.89 18.97
C ASP A 53 -27.31 35.27 19.27
N GLY A 54 -26.14 35.54 18.69
CA GLY A 54 -25.45 36.83 18.77
C GLY A 54 -24.61 37.03 20.03
N ASP A 55 -24.29 35.98 20.77
CA ASP A 55 -23.52 36.04 22.01
C ASP A 55 -21.98 35.93 21.79
N GLY A 56 -21.58 35.48 20.60
CA GLY A 56 -20.20 35.32 20.17
C GLY A 56 -19.55 33.97 20.50
N ASP A 57 -20.28 33.00 21.07
CA ASP A 57 -19.83 31.65 21.40
C ASP A 57 -20.32 30.61 20.38
N LEU A 58 -19.58 30.48 19.27
CA LEU A 58 -19.88 29.51 18.20
C LEU A 58 -19.90 28.03 18.66
N SER A 59 -19.46 27.70 19.87
CA SER A 59 -19.50 26.32 20.37
C SER A 59 -20.88 25.90 20.85
N ASP A 60 -21.72 26.85 21.26
CA ASP A 60 -23.09 26.58 21.72
C ASP A 60 -24.09 26.43 20.56
N GLU A 61 -23.66 26.76 19.34
CA GLU A 61 -24.37 26.58 18.07
C GLU A 61 -24.42 25.11 17.62
N ILE A 62 -23.71 24.23 18.32
CA ILE A 62 -23.66 22.81 18.05
C ILE A 62 -24.79 22.14 18.84
N PRO A 63 -25.71 21.42 18.17
CA PRO A 63 -26.76 20.67 18.85
C PRO A 63 -26.20 19.70 19.89
N LEU A 64 -26.92 19.57 21.01
CA LEU A 64 -26.63 18.59 22.03
C LEU A 64 -26.90 17.17 21.50
N ASP A 65 -25.87 16.34 21.57
CA ASP A 65 -25.95 14.88 21.58
C ASP A 65 -26.45 14.44 22.98
N LEU A 66 -27.70 13.98 23.08
CA LEU A 66 -28.39 13.72 24.35
C LEU A 66 -28.12 12.31 24.87
N ASP A 67 -27.87 11.34 23.98
CA ASP A 67 -27.56 9.97 24.34
C ASP A 67 -26.05 9.67 24.41
N GLY A 68 -25.22 10.57 23.88
CA GLY A 68 -23.77 10.54 23.98
C GLY A 68 -23.13 9.58 22.97
N ASP A 69 -23.82 9.23 21.89
CA ASP A 69 -23.32 8.33 20.85
C ASP A 69 -22.46 9.04 19.78
N GLY A 70 -22.42 10.37 19.81
CA GLY A 70 -21.68 11.24 18.89
C GLY A 70 -22.49 11.75 17.71
N ASP A 71 -23.79 11.45 17.60
CA ASP A 71 -24.67 11.82 16.49
C ASP A 71 -25.88 12.65 16.96
N PHE A 72 -25.74 13.97 16.99
CA PHE A 72 -26.85 14.85 17.35
C PHE A 72 -28.01 14.89 16.33
N LEU A 73 -27.92 14.21 15.17
CA LEU A 73 -28.96 14.26 14.15
C LEU A 73 -30.11 13.28 14.39
N ASP A 74 -29.90 12.24 15.18
CA ASP A 74 -30.93 11.28 15.56
C ASP A 74 -31.79 11.76 16.74
N GLU A 75 -31.39 12.89 17.35
CA GLU A 75 -32.06 13.55 18.45
C GLU A 75 -33.38 14.23 18.05
N PRO A 76 -34.31 14.44 19.01
CA PRO A 76 -35.59 15.09 18.75
C PRO A 76 -35.47 16.51 18.18
N TYR A 77 -36.28 16.81 17.17
CA TYR A 77 -36.44 18.17 16.61
C TYR A 77 -37.55 18.95 17.35
N PRO A 78 -37.36 20.24 17.69
CA PRO A 78 -36.18 21.08 17.42
C PRO A 78 -34.96 20.66 18.27
N PRO A 79 -33.73 20.76 17.74
CA PRO A 79 -32.52 20.43 18.48
C PRO A 79 -32.36 21.34 19.69
N LYS A 80 -31.72 20.80 20.73
CA LYS A 80 -31.40 21.52 21.96
C LYS A 80 -29.95 21.98 21.93
N TYR A 81 -29.68 23.08 22.61
CA TYR A 81 -28.36 23.69 22.74
C TYR A 81 -28.00 23.87 24.21
N SER A 82 -26.71 23.99 24.50
CA SER A 82 -26.19 24.06 25.87
C SER A 82 -26.69 25.26 26.67
N ASP A 83 -27.05 26.34 26.00
CA ASP A 83 -27.51 27.60 26.58
C ASP A 83 -29.05 27.68 26.70
N GLY A 84 -29.76 26.78 26.01
CA GLY A 84 -31.22 26.68 25.99
C GLY A 84 -31.93 27.73 25.14
N GLN A 85 -31.23 28.48 24.29
CA GLN A 85 -31.87 29.47 23.41
C GLN A 85 -32.44 28.83 22.14
N GLU A 86 -33.59 29.33 21.69
CA GLU A 86 -34.17 28.98 20.40
C GLU A 86 -33.47 29.75 19.27
N ARG A 87 -33.07 29.04 18.21
CA ARG A 87 -32.34 29.57 17.05
C ARG A 87 -32.81 28.90 15.75
N GLU A 88 -32.33 29.33 14.59
CA GLU A 88 -32.80 28.80 13.29
C GLU A 88 -32.31 27.36 13.01
N HIS A 89 -31.36 26.87 13.81
CA HIS A 89 -30.77 25.54 13.72
C HIS A 89 -29.95 25.36 12.44
N ILE A 90 -29.25 26.40 12.01
CA ILE A 90 -28.50 26.43 10.75
C ILE A 90 -27.48 25.30 10.71
N TYR A 91 -26.73 25.08 11.78
CA TYR A 91 -25.75 23.98 11.82
C TYR A 91 -26.41 22.59 11.67
N TYR A 92 -27.52 22.34 12.38
CA TYR A 92 -28.30 21.10 12.23
C TYR A 92 -28.82 20.94 10.79
N HIS A 93 -29.35 22.01 10.20
CA HIS A 93 -29.89 22.01 8.84
C HIS A 93 -28.81 21.87 7.75
N ALA A 94 -27.59 22.34 8.00
CA ALA A 94 -26.44 22.12 7.13
C ALA A 94 -25.90 20.69 7.22
N THR A 95 -25.99 20.08 8.40
CA THR A 95 -25.49 18.73 8.69
C THR A 95 -26.44 17.64 8.21
N LYS A 96 -27.75 17.81 8.42
CA LYS A 96 -28.79 16.82 8.09
C LYS A 96 -28.77 16.24 6.66
N PRO A 97 -28.53 17.02 5.59
CA PRO A 97 -28.44 16.49 4.23
C PRO A 97 -27.37 15.40 4.06
N HIS A 98 -26.30 15.43 4.87
CA HIS A 98 -25.18 14.52 4.82
C HIS A 98 -25.47 13.14 5.43
N LEU A 99 -26.60 12.92 6.11
CA LEU A 99 -27.04 11.56 6.48
C LEU A 99 -27.30 10.67 5.27
N LYS A 100 -27.46 11.27 4.08
CA LYS A 100 -27.59 10.56 2.81
C LYS A 100 -26.24 10.17 2.21
N ASP A 101 -25.14 10.69 2.75
CA ASP A 101 -23.81 10.33 2.30
C ASP A 101 -23.55 8.87 2.67
N TYR A 102 -23.02 8.14 1.71
CA TYR A 102 -22.85 6.71 1.82
C TYR A 102 -21.56 6.37 2.57
N ASP A 103 -21.63 5.44 3.53
CA ASP A 103 -20.43 4.94 4.22
C ASP A 103 -19.64 4.04 3.29
N TYR A 104 -18.44 4.50 2.90
CA TYR A 104 -17.60 3.76 1.99
C TYR A 104 -17.26 2.35 2.50
N SER A 105 -17.02 2.17 3.80
CA SER A 105 -16.66 0.87 4.38
C SER A 105 -17.77 -0.18 4.24
N ASP A 106 -19.03 0.27 4.29
CA ASP A 106 -20.19 -0.60 4.10
C ASP A 106 -20.28 -1.16 2.69
N TRP A 107 -19.84 -0.41 1.69
CA TRP A 107 -19.74 -0.91 0.32
C TRP A 107 -18.48 -1.72 0.12
N ALA A 108 -17.35 -1.17 0.55
CA ALA A 108 -16.02 -1.69 0.28
C ALA A 108 -15.82 -3.11 0.86
N LYS A 109 -16.46 -3.43 2.00
CA LYS A 109 -16.44 -4.80 2.56
C LYS A 109 -17.08 -5.86 1.66
N ASP A 110 -17.94 -5.46 0.72
CA ASP A 110 -18.62 -6.37 -0.21
C ASP A 110 -18.02 -6.29 -1.62
N GLN A 111 -16.94 -5.53 -1.80
CA GLN A 111 -16.19 -5.46 -3.05
C GLN A 111 -15.17 -6.60 -3.10
N SER A 112 -15.19 -7.34 -4.21
CA SER A 112 -14.26 -8.45 -4.44
C SER A 112 -13.31 -8.17 -5.61
N PHE A 113 -13.63 -7.18 -6.46
CA PHE A 113 -12.94 -6.85 -7.70
C PHE A 113 -12.82 -5.34 -7.88
N ILE A 114 -11.80 -4.88 -8.61
CA ILE A 114 -11.54 -3.44 -8.81
C ILE A 114 -12.64 -2.75 -9.65
N ASP A 115 -13.31 -3.50 -10.52
CA ASP A 115 -14.41 -3.06 -11.39
C ASP A 115 -15.79 -3.24 -10.74
N SER A 116 -15.83 -3.64 -9.47
CA SER A 116 -17.08 -3.72 -8.72
C SER A 116 -17.71 -2.33 -8.56
N LYS A 117 -19.03 -2.24 -8.72
CA LYS A 117 -19.76 -0.96 -8.73
C LYS A 117 -20.26 -0.57 -7.35
N SER A 118 -20.06 0.71 -7.02
CA SER A 118 -20.69 1.37 -5.87
C SER A 118 -22.21 1.45 -6.00
N PRO A 119 -22.93 1.67 -4.88
CA PRO A 119 -24.35 1.99 -4.91
C PRO A 119 -24.68 3.25 -5.74
N LEU A 120 -23.68 4.08 -6.01
CA LEU A 120 -23.77 5.27 -6.87
C LEU A 120 -23.47 4.97 -8.35
N GLY A 121 -23.08 3.73 -8.70
CA GLY A 121 -22.82 3.27 -10.06
C GLY A 121 -21.38 3.47 -10.56
N TYR A 122 -20.48 3.96 -9.71
CA TYR A 122 -19.06 4.17 -10.02
C TYR A 122 -18.19 2.99 -9.58
N THR A 123 -17.18 2.64 -10.37
CA THR A 123 -16.10 1.69 -10.05
C THR A 123 -14.93 2.41 -9.36
N LEU A 124 -13.90 1.68 -8.90
CA LEU A 124 -12.69 2.32 -8.37
C LEU A 124 -11.95 3.13 -9.44
N TYR A 125 -11.96 2.67 -10.70
CA TYR A 125 -11.38 3.44 -11.81
C TYR A 125 -12.03 4.82 -11.96
N ASP A 126 -13.34 4.93 -11.70
CA ASP A 126 -14.06 6.21 -11.85
C ASP A 126 -13.81 7.20 -10.70
N LEU A 127 -13.29 6.74 -9.57
CA LEU A 127 -13.24 7.49 -8.32
C LEU A 127 -11.84 8.01 -7.96
N GLY A 128 -10.81 7.58 -8.69
CA GLY A 128 -9.43 7.98 -8.47
C GLY A 128 -8.88 8.94 -9.53
N PRO A 129 -7.77 9.66 -9.22
CA PRO A 129 -7.05 10.48 -10.19
C PRO A 129 -6.46 9.66 -11.35
N ASN A 130 -6.37 8.33 -11.22
CA ASN A 130 -5.91 7.43 -12.28
C ASN A 130 -6.79 7.49 -13.54
N ALA A 131 -8.10 7.76 -13.42
CA ALA A 131 -8.97 8.06 -14.56
C ALA A 131 -8.56 9.30 -15.36
N HIS A 132 -7.64 10.12 -14.85
CA HIS A 132 -7.18 11.34 -15.49
C HIS A 132 -5.75 11.25 -16.03
N VAL A 133 -5.08 10.10 -15.94
CA VAL A 133 -3.71 9.93 -16.47
C VAL A 133 -3.60 10.34 -17.94
N PRO A 134 -4.51 9.94 -18.87
CA PRO A 134 -4.39 10.38 -20.27
C PRO A 134 -4.40 11.91 -20.42
N ALA A 135 -5.26 12.58 -19.64
CA ALA A 135 -5.37 14.03 -19.66
C ALA A 135 -4.14 14.72 -19.04
N LEU A 136 -3.54 14.11 -18.00
CA LEU A 136 -2.29 14.58 -17.41
C LEU A 136 -1.14 14.46 -18.43
N MET A 137 -1.05 13.35 -19.15
CA MET A 137 -0.06 13.13 -20.21
C MET A 137 -0.20 14.14 -21.35
N GLU A 138 -1.43 14.35 -21.85
CA GLU A 138 -1.70 15.31 -22.94
C GLU A 138 -1.35 16.75 -22.54
N SER A 139 -1.51 17.09 -21.26
CA SER A 139 -1.28 18.46 -20.78
C SER A 139 0.18 18.90 -20.79
N GLY A 140 1.13 17.95 -20.72
CA GLY A 140 2.56 18.23 -20.58
C GLY A 140 2.93 19.01 -19.31
N ILE A 141 2.05 19.05 -18.29
CA ILE A 141 2.33 19.75 -17.04
C ILE A 141 3.52 19.10 -16.32
N PRO A 142 4.42 19.88 -15.72
CA PRO A 142 5.49 19.33 -14.90
C PRO A 142 4.95 18.64 -13.65
N ILE A 143 5.49 17.47 -13.30
CA ILE A 143 5.06 16.64 -12.18
C ILE A 143 6.24 16.39 -11.24
N TYR A 144 6.01 16.56 -9.93
CA TYR A 144 6.96 16.18 -8.89
C TYR A 144 6.35 15.05 -8.07
N HIS A 145 6.85 13.83 -8.27
CA HIS A 145 6.45 12.63 -7.55
C HIS A 145 7.22 12.54 -6.24
N VAL A 146 6.53 12.27 -5.13
CA VAL A 146 7.16 12.16 -3.80
C VAL A 146 6.57 10.96 -3.09
N GLY A 147 7.42 10.08 -2.57
CA GLY A 147 6.99 8.87 -1.86
C GLY A 147 8.00 8.42 -0.80
N GLY A 148 7.57 7.49 0.05
CA GLY A 148 8.41 6.80 1.01
C GLY A 148 8.57 5.31 0.66
N TRP A 149 9.70 4.69 1.03
CA TRP A 149 9.91 3.25 0.78
C TRP A 149 8.94 2.33 1.53
N PHE A 150 8.41 2.79 2.66
CA PHE A 150 7.39 2.09 3.45
C PHE A 150 6.01 2.75 3.33
N ASP A 151 5.76 3.45 2.23
CA ASP A 151 4.42 3.90 1.85
C ASP A 151 3.63 2.74 1.22
N GLY A 152 2.30 2.76 1.32
CA GLY A 152 1.45 1.83 0.59
C GLY A 152 1.31 2.19 -0.90
N PHE A 153 1.67 3.41 -1.29
CA PHE A 153 1.62 3.91 -2.69
C PHE A 153 2.98 3.92 -3.41
N THR A 154 4.02 3.27 -2.85
CA THR A 154 5.38 3.30 -3.41
C THR A 154 5.45 2.76 -4.84
N ARG A 155 4.66 1.71 -5.17
CA ARG A 155 4.59 1.15 -6.53
C ARG A 155 4.02 2.17 -7.52
N GLY A 156 2.86 2.76 -7.20
CA GLY A 156 2.21 3.79 -8.02
C GLY A 156 3.08 5.04 -8.26
N THR A 157 3.94 5.41 -7.30
CA THR A 157 4.88 6.53 -7.44
C THR A 157 5.81 6.34 -8.65
N PHE A 158 6.41 5.15 -8.77
CA PHE A 158 7.30 4.83 -9.89
C PHE A 158 6.54 4.51 -11.17
N GLU A 159 5.37 3.87 -11.08
CA GLU A 159 4.53 3.61 -12.26
C GLU A 159 4.12 4.92 -12.95
N LEU A 160 3.63 5.89 -12.18
CA LEU A 160 3.25 7.20 -12.70
C LEU A 160 4.45 7.94 -13.31
N TYR A 161 5.60 7.91 -12.63
CA TYR A 161 6.81 8.54 -13.15
C TYR A 161 7.25 7.91 -14.47
N CYS A 162 7.42 6.58 -14.50
CA CYS A 162 7.93 5.89 -15.68
C CYS A 162 6.99 6.00 -16.88
N THR A 163 5.67 6.00 -16.62
CA THR A 163 4.66 6.15 -17.67
C THR A 163 4.63 7.57 -18.26
N MET A 164 4.82 8.60 -17.43
CA MET A 164 4.63 10.00 -17.86
C MET A 164 5.92 10.77 -18.17
N LYS A 165 7.11 10.24 -17.82
CA LYS A 165 8.39 11.00 -17.95
C LYS A 165 8.73 11.46 -19.37
N GLU A 166 8.20 10.79 -20.40
CA GLU A 166 8.41 11.16 -21.81
C GLU A 166 7.44 12.24 -22.29
N THR A 167 6.27 12.38 -21.65
CA THR A 167 5.24 13.37 -22.01
C THR A 167 5.29 14.61 -21.12
N ASN A 168 5.72 14.45 -19.87
CA ASN A 168 5.70 15.47 -18.84
C ASN A 168 7.09 15.62 -18.21
N PRO A 169 7.58 16.86 -17.97
CA PRO A 169 8.78 17.05 -17.16
C PRO A 169 8.56 16.49 -15.76
N SER A 170 9.31 15.46 -15.38
CA SER A 170 9.06 14.73 -14.13
C SER A 170 10.29 14.66 -13.23
N LYS A 171 10.08 14.80 -11.92
CA LYS A 171 11.07 14.47 -10.87
C LYS A 171 10.48 13.51 -9.84
N VAL A 172 11.33 12.70 -9.22
CA VAL A 172 10.97 11.76 -8.16
C VAL A 172 11.80 12.04 -6.91
N LEU A 173 11.18 12.01 -5.74
CA LEU A 173 11.84 11.97 -4.44
C LEU A 173 11.35 10.77 -3.63
N MET A 174 12.25 9.83 -3.34
CA MET A 174 11.99 8.68 -2.47
C MET A 174 12.72 8.80 -1.14
N THR A 175 11.97 8.83 -0.05
CA THR A 175 12.49 9.00 1.31
C THR A 175 12.54 7.66 2.06
N PRO A 176 13.27 7.57 3.19
CA PRO A 176 13.19 6.41 4.08
C PRO A 176 11.89 6.39 4.92
N GLY A 177 10.90 7.21 4.59
CA GLY A 177 9.67 7.36 5.33
C GLY A 177 8.54 6.41 4.90
N TYR A 178 7.37 6.69 5.47
CA TYR A 178 6.10 6.06 5.15
C TYR A 178 5.22 7.05 4.36
N HIS A 179 3.89 6.89 4.42
CA HIS A 179 2.92 7.81 3.82
C HIS A 179 3.14 9.29 4.21
N SER A 180 3.52 9.56 5.47
CA SER A 180 4.16 10.85 5.78
C SER A 180 5.66 10.70 5.59
N ILE A 181 6.13 11.27 4.49
CA ILE A 181 7.48 11.07 3.94
C ILE A 181 8.61 11.47 4.88
N SER A 182 8.39 12.38 5.84
CA SER A 182 9.36 12.83 6.85
C SER A 182 9.14 12.18 8.23
N GLU A 183 8.36 11.10 8.31
CA GLU A 183 8.06 10.40 9.56
C GLU A 183 8.43 8.91 9.50
N GLY A 184 8.51 8.30 10.68
CA GLY A 184 8.71 6.87 10.87
C GLY A 184 10.06 6.52 11.51
N PRO A 185 10.20 5.27 12.00
CA PRO A 185 11.36 4.81 12.77
C PRO A 185 12.67 4.79 11.98
N PHE A 186 12.60 4.79 10.65
CA PHE A 186 13.80 4.73 9.80
C PHE A 186 14.62 6.02 9.82
N TRP A 187 14.01 7.19 10.05
CA TRP A 187 14.74 8.45 10.20
C TRP A 187 15.74 8.37 11.35
N ASP A 188 15.28 7.94 12.52
CA ASP A 188 16.13 7.75 13.70
C ASP A 188 17.15 6.63 13.49
N PHE A 189 16.74 5.50 12.92
CA PHE A 189 17.63 4.35 12.64
C PHE A 189 18.80 4.71 11.72
N LEU A 190 18.54 5.54 10.71
CA LEU A 190 19.53 5.97 9.73
C LEU A 190 20.33 7.20 10.21
N GLY A 191 19.95 7.81 11.33
CA GLY A 191 20.60 9.00 11.88
C GLY A 191 20.32 10.28 11.08
N GLU A 192 19.19 10.33 10.38
CA GLU A 192 18.75 11.47 9.57
C GLU A 192 17.82 12.40 10.38
N ASP A 193 17.95 13.70 10.18
CA ASP A 193 17.07 14.69 10.82
C ASP A 193 15.85 15.00 9.93
N PRO A 194 14.64 14.52 10.28
CA PRO A 194 13.46 14.74 9.46
C PRO A 194 13.09 16.23 9.33
N LYS A 195 13.40 17.06 10.34
CA LYS A 195 13.12 18.51 10.27
C LYS A 195 14.07 19.22 9.33
N ALA A 196 15.33 18.81 9.29
CA ALA A 196 16.28 19.33 8.33
C ALA A 196 15.86 18.97 6.90
N PHE A 197 15.39 17.73 6.69
CA PHE A 197 14.83 17.28 5.42
C PHE A 197 13.60 18.12 5.00
N GLU A 198 12.63 18.35 5.87
CA GLU A 198 11.44 19.15 5.56
C GLU A 198 11.78 20.57 5.08
N GLN A 199 12.81 21.20 5.68
CA GLN A 199 13.30 22.50 5.24
C GLN A 199 13.92 22.44 3.83
N GLN A 200 14.65 21.38 3.52
CA GLN A 200 15.23 21.16 2.19
C GLN A 200 14.14 20.87 1.16
N LEU A 201 13.15 20.06 1.51
CA LEU A 201 12.02 19.76 0.65
C LEU A 201 11.22 21.02 0.28
N LEU A 202 11.00 21.92 1.25
CA LEU A 202 10.36 23.21 0.97
C LEU A 202 11.14 24.04 -0.06
N LEU A 203 12.47 24.06 0.05
CA LEU A 203 13.33 24.75 -0.92
C LEU A 203 13.30 24.08 -2.29
N GLU A 204 13.30 22.75 -2.34
CA GLU A 204 13.22 21.97 -3.58
C GLU A 204 11.89 22.18 -4.31
N HIS A 205 10.77 22.14 -3.60
CA HIS A 205 9.47 22.49 -4.16
C HIS A 205 9.44 23.93 -4.67
N LEU A 206 10.02 24.88 -3.93
CA LEU A 206 10.12 26.27 -4.38
C LEU A 206 10.94 26.37 -5.69
N ARG A 207 12.06 25.65 -5.80
CA ARG A 207 12.85 25.59 -7.04
C ARG A 207 12.04 25.02 -8.20
N PHE A 208 11.29 23.94 -7.97
CA PHE A 208 10.44 23.34 -8.99
C PHE A 208 9.37 24.32 -9.48
N PHE A 209 8.60 24.91 -8.57
CA PHE A 209 7.58 25.88 -8.92
C PHE A 209 8.16 27.16 -9.54
N ASP A 210 9.30 27.66 -9.05
CA ASP A 210 9.96 28.82 -9.65
C ASP A 210 10.41 28.54 -11.10
N ARG A 211 10.89 27.32 -11.38
CA ARG A 211 11.30 26.93 -12.73
C ARG A 211 10.13 26.91 -13.71
N TYR A 212 9.01 26.31 -13.30
CA TYR A 212 7.91 25.98 -14.21
C TYR A 212 6.73 26.96 -14.16
N LEU A 213 6.54 27.72 -13.07
CA LEU A 213 5.50 28.75 -12.97
C LEU A 213 6.03 30.17 -13.19
N LYS A 214 7.32 30.41 -12.95
CA LYS A 214 7.95 31.74 -13.09
C LYS A 214 9.07 31.80 -14.11
N GLU A 215 9.37 30.68 -14.78
CA GLU A 215 10.42 30.57 -15.79
C GLU A 215 11.83 30.95 -15.28
N ILE A 216 12.08 30.79 -13.97
CA ILE A 216 13.38 31.10 -13.37
C ILE A 216 14.36 29.98 -13.69
N ASP A 217 15.47 30.31 -14.35
CA ASP A 217 16.55 29.37 -14.62
C ASP A 217 17.37 29.10 -13.34
N ASN A 218 17.01 28.02 -12.64
CA ASN A 218 17.64 27.57 -11.39
C ASN A 218 18.25 26.16 -11.47
N GLY A 219 18.27 25.56 -12.66
CA GLY A 219 18.92 24.28 -12.96
C GLY A 219 18.18 23.00 -12.58
N ILE A 220 17.03 23.08 -11.90
CA ILE A 220 16.32 21.87 -11.41
C ILE A 220 15.89 20.90 -12.53
N ASP A 221 15.67 21.44 -13.74
CA ASP A 221 15.30 20.73 -14.97
C ASP A 221 16.48 20.09 -15.71
N ARG A 222 17.70 20.21 -15.17
CA ARG A 222 18.94 19.65 -15.72
C ARG A 222 19.71 18.76 -14.75
N GLU A 223 19.19 18.62 -13.54
CA GLU A 223 19.66 17.66 -12.54
C GLU A 223 19.04 16.28 -12.85
N PRO A 224 19.63 15.18 -12.35
CA PRO A 224 19.02 13.88 -12.49
C PRO A 224 17.57 13.91 -11.96
N PRO A 225 16.62 13.24 -12.64
CA PRO A 225 15.20 13.34 -12.34
C PRO A 225 14.83 12.66 -11.02
N ILE A 226 15.61 11.68 -10.56
CA ILE A 226 15.26 10.89 -9.38
C ILE A 226 16.25 11.16 -8.26
N THR A 227 15.75 11.55 -7.10
CA THR A 227 16.49 11.59 -5.84
C THR A 227 15.92 10.53 -4.92
N LEU A 228 16.74 9.63 -4.40
CA LEU A 228 16.28 8.53 -3.57
C LEU A 228 17.20 8.30 -2.37
N TYR A 229 16.66 7.76 -1.27
CA TYR A 229 17.45 7.33 -0.12
C TYR A 229 17.80 5.86 -0.24
N THR A 230 19.08 5.50 -0.26
CA THR A 230 19.51 4.09 -0.21
C THR A 230 19.71 3.67 1.24
N MET A 231 18.73 2.93 1.76
CA MET A 231 18.67 2.49 3.16
C MET A 231 19.70 1.38 3.43
N GLY A 232 20.05 1.17 4.70
CA GLY A 232 21.08 0.21 5.10
C GLY A 232 22.51 0.58 4.66
N GLY A 233 22.73 1.77 4.09
CA GLY A 233 24.04 2.15 3.56
C GLY A 233 24.16 3.58 3.06
N GLN A 234 24.04 3.77 1.75
CA GLN A 234 24.63 4.91 1.01
C GLN A 234 23.92 6.26 1.21
N GLY A 235 22.73 6.29 1.81
CA GLY A 235 21.98 7.52 2.06
C GLY A 235 21.42 8.15 0.77
N TRP A 236 21.25 9.47 0.78
CA TRP A 236 20.71 10.21 -0.37
C TRP A 236 21.60 10.11 -1.61
N ARG A 237 20.99 9.76 -2.75
CA ARG A 237 21.64 9.79 -4.07
C ARG A 237 20.70 10.26 -5.17
N GLN A 238 21.29 10.74 -6.26
CA GLN A 238 20.58 11.09 -7.48
C GLN A 238 20.86 10.04 -8.56
N VAL A 239 19.84 9.65 -9.33
CA VAL A 239 19.94 8.67 -10.42
C VAL A 239 19.18 9.18 -11.65
N GLU A 240 19.61 8.73 -12.83
CA GLU A 240 19.13 9.25 -14.11
C GLU A 240 17.81 8.62 -14.57
N GLU A 241 17.48 7.43 -14.07
CA GLU A 241 16.36 6.64 -14.57
C GLU A 241 15.85 5.60 -13.57
N TRP A 242 14.69 5.03 -13.89
CA TRP A 242 14.08 3.90 -13.22
C TRP A 242 13.42 2.98 -14.26
N PRO A 243 13.59 1.65 -14.18
CA PRO A 243 14.56 0.93 -13.35
C PRO A 243 16.01 1.34 -13.70
N LEU A 244 16.97 1.12 -12.79
CA LEU A 244 18.36 1.59 -12.98
C LEU A 244 19.09 0.71 -14.02
N GLU A 245 19.73 1.28 -15.05
CA GLU A 245 20.50 0.52 -16.07
C GLU A 245 21.61 -0.36 -15.46
N GLN A 246 22.15 0.05 -14.31
CA GLN A 246 23.25 -0.63 -13.62
C GLN A 246 22.80 -1.81 -12.75
N THR A 247 21.51 -2.17 -12.81
CA THR A 247 21.00 -3.34 -12.11
C THR A 247 21.18 -4.60 -12.94
N THR A 248 21.65 -5.66 -12.28
CA THR A 248 21.61 -7.02 -12.81
C THR A 248 20.65 -7.85 -12.00
N GLU A 249 19.88 -8.69 -12.70
CA GLU A 249 18.99 -9.61 -12.04
C GLU A 249 19.79 -10.76 -11.40
N GLN A 250 19.77 -10.83 -10.07
CA GLN A 250 20.26 -11.98 -9.33
C GLN A 250 19.10 -12.92 -8.98
N ILE A 251 19.14 -14.12 -9.54
CA ILE A 251 18.15 -15.17 -9.28
C ILE A 251 18.59 -16.03 -8.09
N LEU A 252 17.69 -16.18 -7.11
CA LEU A 252 17.81 -17.07 -5.96
C LEU A 252 16.67 -18.08 -5.98
N HIS A 253 16.99 -19.36 -6.12
CA HIS A 253 16.05 -20.48 -6.07
C HIS A 253 15.75 -20.87 -4.63
N LEU A 254 14.47 -21.08 -4.35
CA LEU A 254 14.04 -21.82 -3.16
C LEU A 254 14.60 -23.25 -3.25
N ASN A 255 15.01 -23.80 -2.13
CA ASN A 255 15.71 -25.08 -2.08
C ASN A 255 15.42 -25.84 -0.79
N GLU A 256 15.82 -27.11 -0.79
CA GLU A 256 15.75 -27.99 0.38
C GLU A 256 16.37 -27.35 1.63
N ALA A 257 15.88 -27.77 2.80
CA ALA A 257 16.30 -27.24 4.10
C ALA A 257 16.13 -25.71 4.23
N ASN A 258 15.08 -25.15 3.62
CA ASN A 258 14.69 -23.75 3.77
C ASN A 258 15.79 -22.77 3.30
N ARG A 259 16.45 -23.07 2.18
CA ARG A 259 17.55 -22.25 1.65
C ARG A 259 17.16 -21.46 0.41
N LEU A 260 17.74 -20.27 0.26
CA LEU A 260 17.81 -19.51 -0.99
C LEU A 260 19.22 -19.64 -1.55
N THR A 261 19.34 -20.18 -2.76
CA THR A 261 20.66 -20.37 -3.40
C THR A 261 20.63 -20.01 -4.87
N ARG A 262 21.79 -19.74 -5.47
CA ARG A 262 21.89 -19.53 -6.93
C ARG A 262 21.74 -20.82 -7.74
N GLU A 263 21.80 -21.97 -7.09
CA GLU A 263 21.69 -23.28 -7.73
C GLU A 263 20.24 -23.76 -7.66
N LEU A 264 19.76 -24.31 -8.77
CA LEU A 264 18.44 -24.91 -8.87
C LEU A 264 18.43 -26.30 -8.19
N SER A 265 17.34 -26.61 -7.48
CA SER A 265 17.10 -27.97 -6.99
C SER A 265 16.55 -28.87 -8.10
N GLU A 266 17.03 -30.10 -8.19
CA GLU A 266 16.46 -31.09 -9.11
C GLU A 266 15.02 -31.47 -8.71
N THR A 267 14.77 -31.61 -7.40
CA THR A 267 13.47 -32.02 -6.85
C THR A 267 13.26 -31.38 -5.49
N GLY A 268 12.03 -30.98 -5.17
CA GLY A 268 11.68 -30.60 -3.81
C GLY A 268 10.40 -29.80 -3.71
N SER A 269 9.85 -29.79 -2.50
CA SER A 269 8.65 -29.03 -2.15
C SER A 269 8.54 -28.95 -0.63
N ASP A 270 8.01 -27.84 -0.13
CA ASP A 270 7.69 -27.67 1.29
C ASP A 270 6.21 -27.38 1.50
N ASN A 271 5.65 -27.92 2.57
CA ASN A 271 4.25 -27.73 2.95
C ASN A 271 4.15 -26.71 4.08
N HIS A 272 3.14 -25.85 4.00
CA HIS A 272 2.84 -24.85 4.99
C HIS A 272 1.34 -24.86 5.32
N GLN A 273 1.02 -25.00 6.60
CA GLN A 273 -0.34 -24.87 7.10
C GLN A 273 -0.65 -23.39 7.29
N VAL A 274 -1.60 -22.84 6.53
CA VAL A 274 -1.96 -21.42 6.63
C VAL A 274 -2.54 -21.09 8.01
N ASP A 275 -2.01 -20.03 8.62
CA ASP A 275 -2.44 -19.51 9.92
C ASP A 275 -3.05 -18.10 9.79
N PHE A 276 -4.37 -18.00 9.96
CA PHE A 276 -5.13 -16.75 9.89
C PHE A 276 -4.83 -15.74 10.99
N HIS A 277 -4.00 -16.11 11.99
CA HIS A 277 -3.53 -15.18 13.01
C HIS A 277 -2.25 -14.44 12.60
N HIS A 278 -1.63 -14.77 11.46
CA HIS A 278 -0.48 -14.03 10.97
C HIS A 278 -0.86 -12.58 10.66
N SER A 279 -0.01 -11.65 11.11
CA SER A 279 -0.14 -10.20 10.89
C SER A 279 1.22 -9.60 10.56
N SER A 280 1.26 -8.70 9.58
CA SER A 280 2.42 -7.84 9.30
C SER A 280 2.53 -6.62 10.21
N THR A 281 1.55 -6.39 11.09
CA THR A 281 1.57 -5.22 11.99
C THR A 281 2.66 -5.34 13.06
N TYR A 282 3.26 -4.20 13.41
CA TYR A 282 4.32 -4.09 14.40
C TYR A 282 4.16 -2.82 15.24
N SER A 283 4.99 -2.70 16.28
CA SER A 283 4.89 -1.69 17.34
C SER A 283 3.60 -1.80 18.18
N GLU A 284 3.53 -1.04 19.27
CA GLU A 284 2.34 -1.01 20.15
C GLU A 284 1.08 -0.47 19.45
N ASN A 285 1.24 0.30 18.38
CA ASN A 285 0.14 0.88 17.60
C ASN A 285 -0.36 -0.03 16.46
N GLU A 286 0.19 -1.25 16.33
CA GLU A 286 -0.15 -2.19 15.26
C GLU A 286 -0.05 -1.58 13.85
N GLY A 287 0.98 -0.76 13.61
CA GLY A 287 1.23 -0.10 12.33
C GLY A 287 1.90 -1.00 11.29
N ASN A 288 1.75 -0.63 10.01
CA ASN A 288 2.53 -1.08 8.86
C ASN A 288 2.38 -0.06 7.71
N ARG A 289 2.95 -0.35 6.52
CA ARG A 289 2.87 0.57 5.37
C ARG A 289 1.44 0.94 4.97
N PHE A 290 0.53 -0.03 5.05
CA PHE A 290 -0.83 0.10 4.54
C PHE A 290 -1.73 0.87 5.50
N VAL A 291 -1.75 0.49 6.79
CA VAL A 291 -2.58 1.18 7.79
C VAL A 291 -2.04 2.56 8.15
N ARG A 292 -0.76 2.85 7.83
CA ARG A 292 -0.19 4.18 7.98
C ARG A 292 -0.88 5.23 7.13
N ILE A 293 -1.40 4.86 5.96
CA ILE A 293 -2.21 5.76 5.12
C ILE A 293 -3.47 6.21 5.88
N GLY A 294 -4.07 5.29 6.64
CA GLY A 294 -5.22 5.55 7.51
C GLY A 294 -4.89 6.28 8.83
N GLY A 295 -3.62 6.67 9.04
CA GLY A 295 -3.18 7.43 10.21
C GLY A 295 -2.66 6.59 11.39
N GLN A 296 -2.39 5.30 11.23
CA GLN A 296 -1.72 4.51 12.27
C GLN A 296 -0.19 4.64 12.16
N HIS A 297 0.45 5.23 13.17
CA HIS A 297 1.88 5.53 13.13
C HIS A 297 2.72 4.43 13.79
N PRO A 298 3.58 3.70 13.04
CA PRO A 298 4.54 2.81 13.64
C PRO A 298 5.68 3.59 14.31
N HIS A 299 6.04 3.20 15.55
CA HIS A 299 7.08 3.88 16.35
C HIS A 299 8.37 3.05 16.51
N SER A 300 8.40 1.83 15.99
CA SER A 300 9.56 0.94 16.04
C SER A 300 9.84 0.38 14.65
N LEU A 301 11.08 -0.02 14.41
CA LEU A 301 11.44 -0.73 13.19
C LEU A 301 10.58 -1.99 12.98
N PRO A 302 10.26 -2.36 11.72
CA PRO A 302 9.44 -3.50 11.39
C PRO A 302 10.21 -4.83 11.52
N PHE A 303 10.62 -5.17 12.74
CA PHE A 303 11.20 -6.49 13.01
C PHE A 303 10.11 -7.56 12.99
N ARG A 304 10.32 -8.60 12.19
CA ARG A 304 9.35 -9.66 11.91
C ARG A 304 9.71 -11.01 12.53
N THR A 305 10.84 -11.12 13.22
CA THR A 305 11.36 -12.37 13.83
C THR A 305 10.29 -13.20 14.57
N GLU A 306 9.42 -12.56 15.36
CA GLU A 306 8.36 -13.25 16.11
C GLU A 306 7.11 -13.55 15.26
N LYS A 307 6.89 -12.81 14.17
CA LYS A 307 5.76 -12.98 13.24
C LYS A 307 6.04 -14.10 12.23
N ASP A 308 7.28 -14.26 11.81
CA ASP A 308 7.66 -15.24 10.79
C ASP A 308 7.53 -16.69 11.25
N VAL A 309 7.29 -16.94 12.54
CA VAL A 309 6.96 -18.29 13.06
C VAL A 309 5.70 -18.86 12.43
N HIS A 310 4.84 -18.00 11.87
CA HIS A 310 3.63 -18.36 11.13
C HIS A 310 3.86 -18.41 9.61
N CYS A 311 5.10 -18.30 9.14
CA CYS A 311 5.46 -18.28 7.71
C CYS A 311 6.25 -19.52 7.31
N LEU A 312 6.31 -19.79 6.00
CA LEU A 312 7.33 -20.62 5.39
C LEU A 312 8.53 -19.74 5.02
N ILE A 313 9.69 -20.05 5.60
CA ILE A 313 10.89 -19.21 5.51
C ILE A 313 11.93 -19.87 4.58
N TYR A 314 12.62 -19.07 3.77
CA TYR A 314 13.84 -19.45 3.07
C TYR A 314 14.93 -18.39 3.24
N GLU A 315 16.17 -18.81 3.47
CA GLU A 315 17.30 -17.89 3.71
C GLU A 315 18.54 -18.20 2.89
N THR A 316 19.29 -17.17 2.52
CA THR A 316 20.66 -17.36 2.00
C THR A 316 21.61 -17.80 3.12
N ASP A 317 22.78 -18.29 2.73
CA ASP A 317 23.95 -18.24 3.63
C ASP A 317 24.30 -16.77 3.96
N PRO A 318 25.05 -16.50 5.05
CA PRO A 318 25.51 -15.15 5.34
C PRO A 318 26.26 -14.58 4.15
N LEU A 319 25.91 -13.36 3.75
CA LEU A 319 26.51 -12.68 2.62
C LEU A 319 28.00 -12.45 2.87
N THR A 320 28.81 -12.70 1.86
CA THR A 320 30.27 -12.51 1.95
C THR A 320 30.71 -11.05 1.76
N GLY A 321 29.80 -10.18 1.33
CA GLY A 321 30.00 -8.76 1.07
C GLY A 321 28.66 -8.03 1.08
N ASP A 322 28.71 -6.70 1.15
CA ASP A 322 27.52 -5.87 1.01
C ASP A 322 26.86 -6.12 -0.36
N LEU A 323 25.53 -6.23 -0.36
CA LEU A 323 24.72 -6.41 -1.56
C LEU A 323 23.64 -5.33 -1.59
N GLU A 324 23.68 -4.47 -2.59
CA GLU A 324 22.65 -3.47 -2.77
C GLU A 324 21.56 -3.99 -3.71
N VAL A 325 20.31 -3.88 -3.26
CA VAL A 325 19.11 -4.16 -4.03
C VAL A 325 18.35 -2.86 -4.21
N THR A 326 18.23 -2.40 -5.46
CA THR A 326 17.48 -1.19 -5.82
C THR A 326 16.61 -1.45 -7.03
N GLY A 327 15.29 -1.39 -6.85
CA GLY A 327 14.31 -1.73 -7.89
C GLY A 327 13.11 -2.46 -7.31
N HIS A 328 12.37 -3.16 -8.17
CA HIS A 328 11.31 -4.10 -7.80
C HIS A 328 11.88 -5.53 -7.74
N PRO A 329 12.01 -6.16 -6.56
CA PRO A 329 12.17 -7.60 -6.48
C PRO A 329 10.97 -8.31 -7.11
N ILE A 330 11.19 -9.43 -7.79
CA ILE A 330 10.11 -10.25 -8.36
C ILE A 330 10.17 -11.64 -7.72
N VAL A 331 9.01 -12.19 -7.39
CA VAL A 331 8.89 -13.58 -6.93
C VAL A 331 8.08 -14.37 -7.93
N GLU A 332 8.54 -15.60 -8.20
CA GLU A 332 7.78 -16.59 -8.95
C GLU A 332 7.66 -17.84 -8.07
N LEU A 333 6.43 -18.16 -7.66
CA LEU A 333 6.14 -19.28 -6.78
C LEU A 333 5.28 -20.32 -7.51
N PHE A 334 5.79 -21.54 -7.61
CA PHE A 334 5.01 -22.69 -8.05
C PHE A 334 4.32 -23.32 -6.85
N VAL A 335 2.99 -23.24 -6.83
CA VAL A 335 2.20 -23.63 -5.66
C VAL A 335 1.06 -24.58 -6.01
N SER A 336 0.69 -25.43 -5.06
CA SER A 336 -0.59 -26.14 -5.05
C SER A 336 -1.21 -26.04 -3.66
N SER A 337 -2.53 -26.27 -3.53
CA SER A 337 -3.24 -26.19 -2.25
C SER A 337 -4.21 -27.35 -2.08
N THR A 338 -4.59 -27.60 -0.82
CA THR A 338 -5.72 -28.49 -0.48
C THR A 338 -7.09 -27.84 -0.71
N GLU A 339 -7.13 -26.53 -0.96
CA GLU A 339 -8.34 -25.76 -1.29
C GLU A 339 -8.24 -25.17 -2.71
N SER A 340 -9.36 -24.69 -3.25
CA SER A 340 -9.48 -24.26 -4.65
C SER A 340 -8.82 -22.91 -4.96
N ASP A 341 -8.52 -22.12 -3.92
CA ASP A 341 -7.87 -20.80 -4.01
C ASP A 341 -7.17 -20.46 -2.67
N GLY A 342 -6.41 -19.37 -2.63
CA GLY A 342 -5.75 -18.84 -1.45
C GLY A 342 -5.03 -17.51 -1.68
N ASP A 343 -4.73 -16.83 -0.60
CA ASP A 343 -3.94 -15.59 -0.59
C ASP A 343 -2.48 -15.90 -0.28
N PHE A 344 -1.55 -15.17 -0.90
CA PHE A 344 -0.12 -15.35 -0.72
C PHE A 344 0.52 -14.00 -0.42
N PHE A 345 1.16 -13.90 0.75
CA PHE A 345 1.90 -12.73 1.19
C PHE A 345 3.37 -13.09 1.27
N VAL A 346 4.23 -12.26 0.69
CA VAL A 346 5.66 -12.51 0.60
C VAL A 346 6.43 -11.31 1.14
N TYR A 347 7.30 -11.57 2.10
CA TYR A 347 8.12 -10.57 2.79
C TYR A 347 9.59 -10.81 2.47
N LEU A 348 10.28 -9.75 2.03
CA LEU A 348 11.73 -9.72 1.84
C LEU A 348 12.38 -9.04 3.04
N GLU A 349 13.32 -9.73 3.68
CA GLU A 349 13.84 -9.35 4.99
C GLU A 349 15.37 -9.39 5.03
N ASP A 350 15.96 -8.46 5.78
CA ASP A 350 17.38 -8.41 6.11
C ASP A 350 17.58 -9.00 7.52
N VAL A 351 18.23 -10.16 7.59
CA VAL A 351 18.47 -10.87 8.85
C VAL A 351 19.87 -10.55 9.35
N GLY A 352 19.94 -9.83 10.47
CA GLY A 352 21.20 -9.49 11.12
C GLY A 352 21.94 -10.70 11.70
N GLU A 353 23.20 -10.52 12.08
CA GLU A 353 24.03 -11.60 12.67
C GLU A 353 23.45 -12.20 13.96
N THR A 354 22.60 -11.44 14.66
CA THR A 354 21.87 -11.87 15.88
C THR A 354 20.62 -12.70 15.57
N GLY A 355 20.20 -12.79 14.31
CA GLY A 355 19.01 -13.51 13.84
C GLY A 355 17.73 -12.65 13.79
N GLU A 356 17.82 -11.36 14.13
CA GLU A 356 16.69 -10.44 14.01
C GLU A 356 16.40 -10.13 12.53
N ALA A 357 15.15 -10.31 12.10
CA ALA A 357 14.71 -10.12 10.73
C ALA A 357 13.99 -8.77 10.58
N LEU A 358 14.57 -7.85 9.80
CA LEU A 358 14.01 -6.55 9.49
C LEU A 358 13.29 -6.60 8.14
N LEU A 359 12.02 -6.19 8.09
CA LEU A 359 11.28 -6.07 6.82
C LEU A 359 11.94 -5.02 5.91
N ILE A 360 12.21 -5.39 4.67
CA ILE A 360 12.75 -4.50 3.62
C ILE A 360 11.66 -4.10 2.64
N THR A 361 10.92 -5.08 2.13
CA THR A 361 9.75 -4.85 1.28
C THR A 361 8.86 -6.08 1.27
N GLU A 362 7.68 -5.97 0.67
CA GLU A 362 6.67 -7.02 0.62
C GLU A 362 5.85 -6.96 -0.67
N GLY A 363 5.07 -8.00 -0.91
CA GLY A 363 4.13 -8.10 -2.01
C GLY A 363 3.10 -9.18 -1.70
N CYS A 364 1.98 -9.16 -2.40
CA CYS A 364 0.96 -10.18 -2.24
C CYS A 364 0.22 -10.44 -3.54
N LEU A 365 -0.39 -11.62 -3.62
CA LEU A 365 -1.24 -12.04 -4.73
C LEU A 365 -2.27 -13.06 -4.25
N ARG A 366 -3.53 -12.90 -4.65
CA ARG A 366 -4.54 -13.95 -4.59
C ARG A 366 -4.38 -14.87 -5.78
N ALA A 367 -4.30 -16.18 -5.54
CA ALA A 367 -4.00 -17.14 -6.60
C ALA A 367 -5.04 -17.13 -7.73
N GLY A 368 -6.31 -16.78 -7.46
CA GLY A 368 -7.32 -16.61 -8.51
C GLY A 368 -6.97 -15.56 -9.57
N PHE A 369 -6.00 -14.67 -9.31
CA PHE A 369 -5.45 -13.70 -10.28
C PHE A 369 -4.08 -14.11 -10.83
N ALA A 370 -3.66 -15.37 -10.72
CA ALA A 370 -2.34 -15.83 -11.17
C ALA A 370 -2.00 -15.54 -12.63
N GLU A 371 -3.02 -15.41 -13.50
CA GLU A 371 -2.81 -15.13 -14.92
C GLU A 371 -2.24 -13.72 -15.11
N LEU A 372 -1.16 -13.63 -15.89
CA LEU A 372 -0.61 -12.35 -16.30
C LEU A 372 -1.47 -11.74 -17.40
N VAL A 373 -1.73 -10.44 -17.28
CA VAL A 373 -2.52 -9.65 -18.22
C VAL A 373 -1.62 -8.60 -18.86
N ASP A 374 -1.79 -8.41 -20.16
CA ASP A 374 -1.14 -7.33 -20.90
C ASP A 374 -1.64 -5.96 -20.40
N ASN A 375 -0.71 -5.10 -19.97
CA ASN A 375 -0.99 -3.78 -19.44
C ASN A 375 -0.79 -2.65 -20.48
N ASP A 376 -0.45 -2.97 -21.73
CA ASP A 376 -0.27 -2.00 -22.83
C ASP A 376 -1.55 -1.18 -23.11
N GLU A 377 -2.72 -1.73 -22.75
CA GLU A 377 -4.02 -1.07 -22.91
C GLU A 377 -4.87 -1.16 -21.64
N ILE A 378 -4.43 -0.55 -20.53
CA ILE A 378 -5.30 -0.37 -19.36
C ILE A 378 -6.48 0.54 -19.75
N ILE A 379 -7.68 -0.05 -19.80
CA ILE A 379 -8.92 0.64 -20.16
C ILE A 379 -9.43 1.37 -18.92
N PHE A 380 -9.14 2.66 -18.82
CA PHE A 380 -9.83 3.55 -17.90
C PHE A 380 -11.20 3.89 -18.46
N SER A 381 -12.26 3.28 -17.92
CA SER A 381 -13.66 3.69 -18.17
C SER A 381 -14.02 4.03 -19.64
N GLY A 382 -13.45 3.30 -20.60
CA GLY A 382 -13.70 3.48 -22.05
C GLY A 382 -12.88 4.56 -22.76
N THR A 383 -11.77 5.03 -22.17
CA THR A 383 -10.76 5.90 -22.83
C THR A 383 -9.56 5.09 -23.34
N ALA A 384 -8.80 5.69 -24.27
CA ALA A 384 -7.68 5.02 -24.96
C ALA A 384 -6.66 4.44 -23.96
N GLY A 385 -6.16 3.24 -24.25
CA GLY A 385 -5.21 2.52 -23.41
C GLY A 385 -3.92 3.30 -23.18
N ILE A 386 -3.38 3.17 -21.96
CA ILE A 386 -2.05 3.66 -21.60
C ILE A 386 -1.17 2.44 -21.36
N ASP A 387 -0.01 2.46 -21.99
CA ASP A 387 1.12 1.57 -21.67
C ASP A 387 1.72 2.01 -20.34
N VAL A 388 1.56 1.17 -19.31
CA VAL A 388 2.04 1.46 -17.96
C VAL A 388 3.43 0.90 -17.77
N LEU A 389 4.37 1.80 -17.47
CA LEU A 389 5.77 1.49 -17.24
C LEU A 389 6.12 1.64 -15.75
N PRO A 390 7.16 0.95 -15.24
CA PRO A 390 7.96 -0.05 -15.96
C PRO A 390 7.19 -1.37 -16.16
N ASP A 391 7.66 -2.19 -17.09
CA ASP A 391 7.13 -3.53 -17.30
C ASP A 391 7.31 -4.36 -16.02
N LEU A 392 6.20 -4.70 -15.38
CA LEU A 392 6.12 -5.52 -14.18
C LEU A 392 5.09 -6.63 -14.40
N PRO A 393 5.16 -7.75 -13.67
CA PRO A 393 4.08 -8.73 -13.66
C PRO A 393 2.74 -8.06 -13.31
N TRP A 394 1.72 -8.27 -14.14
CA TRP A 394 0.44 -7.56 -14.06
C TRP A 394 -0.76 -8.51 -14.11
N HIS A 395 -1.83 -8.21 -13.33
CA HIS A 395 -2.95 -9.14 -13.12
C HIS A 395 -4.37 -8.55 -13.30
N GLY A 396 -4.49 -7.24 -13.54
CA GLY A 396 -5.75 -6.51 -13.83
C GLY A 396 -6.80 -6.41 -12.70
N TYR A 397 -7.00 -7.45 -11.89
CA TYR A 397 -7.90 -7.53 -10.72
C TYR A 397 -9.41 -7.34 -10.99
N GLU A 398 -9.84 -7.42 -12.25
CA GLU A 398 -11.26 -7.39 -12.65
C GLU A 398 -11.95 -8.75 -12.45
N GLU A 399 -13.27 -8.76 -12.27
CA GLU A 399 -14.05 -10.00 -12.10
C GLU A 399 -13.81 -11.01 -13.23
N ALA A 400 -13.70 -10.53 -14.47
CA ALA A 400 -13.50 -11.37 -15.65
C ALA A 400 -12.13 -12.08 -15.70
N GLN A 401 -11.16 -11.58 -14.93
CA GLN A 401 -9.78 -12.11 -14.86
C GLN A 401 -9.61 -13.09 -13.69
N TYR A 402 -10.61 -13.23 -12.83
CA TYR A 402 -10.54 -14.07 -11.65
C TYR A 402 -10.93 -15.52 -11.94
N ASN A 403 -10.07 -16.46 -11.55
CA ASN A 403 -10.34 -17.88 -11.60
C ASN A 403 -10.54 -18.46 -10.19
N ASP A 404 -11.81 -18.65 -9.84
CA ASP A 404 -12.25 -19.03 -8.50
C ASP A 404 -11.85 -20.46 -8.07
N ASP A 405 -11.35 -21.29 -9.00
CA ASP A 405 -10.95 -22.68 -8.78
C ASP A 405 -9.52 -22.97 -9.32
N ILE A 406 -8.65 -21.97 -9.33
CA ILE A 406 -7.31 -22.01 -9.92
C ILE A 406 -6.40 -23.12 -9.33
N LEU A 407 -6.56 -23.47 -8.04
CA LEU A 407 -5.78 -24.49 -7.34
C LEU A 407 -6.52 -25.84 -7.18
N ASP A 408 -7.73 -25.97 -7.74
CA ASP A 408 -8.55 -27.18 -7.55
C ASP A 408 -7.87 -28.44 -8.11
N GLY A 409 -8.15 -29.58 -7.47
CA GLY A 409 -7.62 -30.89 -7.87
C GLY A 409 -6.09 -31.03 -7.77
N SER A 410 -5.45 -30.29 -6.85
CA SER A 410 -3.99 -30.27 -6.68
C SER A 410 -3.23 -29.76 -7.91
N ARG A 411 -3.86 -28.85 -8.67
CA ARG A 411 -3.20 -28.16 -9.77
C ARG A 411 -2.02 -27.34 -9.25
N VAL A 412 -0.88 -27.44 -9.93
CA VAL A 412 0.26 -26.55 -9.71
C VAL A 412 0.06 -25.29 -10.55
N VAL A 413 0.25 -24.13 -9.92
CA VAL A 413 0.05 -22.79 -10.50
C VAL A 413 1.32 -21.98 -10.26
N SER A 414 1.77 -21.23 -11.27
CA SER A 414 2.83 -20.23 -11.09
C SER A 414 2.21 -18.90 -10.68
N LEU A 415 2.69 -18.33 -9.57
CA LEU A 415 2.34 -17.02 -9.08
C LEU A 415 3.56 -16.11 -9.27
N GLU A 416 3.55 -15.29 -10.32
CA GLU A 416 4.62 -14.31 -10.62
C GLU A 416 4.13 -12.90 -10.30
N PHE A 417 4.73 -12.22 -9.33
CA PHE A 417 4.38 -10.86 -8.94
C PHE A 417 5.56 -10.08 -8.37
N ASP A 418 5.52 -8.74 -8.48
CA ASP A 418 6.53 -7.87 -7.89
C ASP A 418 6.29 -7.63 -6.39
N LEU A 419 7.38 -7.46 -5.66
CA LEU A 419 7.36 -6.81 -4.35
C LEU A 419 7.48 -5.29 -4.55
N PHE A 420 6.96 -4.51 -3.61
CA PHE A 420 7.09 -3.05 -3.67
C PHE A 420 8.55 -2.62 -3.87
N PRO A 421 8.79 -1.54 -4.63
CA PRO A 421 10.15 -1.12 -4.92
C PRO A 421 10.89 -0.68 -3.67
N THR A 422 12.19 -0.92 -3.65
CA THR A 422 13.06 -0.58 -2.51
C THR A 422 14.44 -0.12 -2.98
N SER A 423 15.21 0.45 -2.06
CA SER A 423 16.64 0.69 -2.19
C SER A 423 17.32 0.36 -0.86
N TRP A 424 17.92 -0.82 -0.75
CA TRP A 424 18.48 -1.35 0.50
C TRP A 424 19.84 -2.02 0.28
N VAL A 425 20.77 -1.80 1.22
CA VAL A 425 22.06 -2.51 1.26
C VAL A 425 22.02 -3.58 2.36
N PHE A 426 21.95 -4.84 1.96
CA PHE A 426 22.18 -5.97 2.85
C PHE A 426 23.65 -6.04 3.21
N LYS A 427 23.99 -6.10 4.51
CA LYS A 427 25.38 -6.06 4.96
C LYS A 427 26.09 -7.42 4.83
N ALA A 428 27.41 -7.38 4.64
CA ALA A 428 28.23 -8.56 4.84
C ALA A 428 27.95 -9.20 6.22
N GLY A 429 27.79 -10.53 6.26
CA GLY A 429 27.41 -11.27 7.47
C GLY A 429 25.89 -11.39 7.70
N HIS A 430 25.08 -10.56 7.08
CA HIS A 430 23.62 -10.68 7.11
C HIS A 430 23.12 -11.76 6.15
N ARG A 431 21.84 -12.12 6.22
CA ARG A 431 21.18 -13.02 5.26
C ARG A 431 20.01 -12.31 4.60
N ILE A 432 19.72 -12.71 3.36
CA ILE A 432 18.47 -12.38 2.71
C ILE A 432 17.47 -13.47 3.09
N ARG A 433 16.32 -13.08 3.61
CA ARG A 433 15.22 -13.98 3.95
C ARG A 433 13.99 -13.67 3.11
N LEU A 434 13.33 -14.73 2.66
CA LEU A 434 12.00 -14.70 2.05
C LEU A 434 11.02 -15.45 2.97
N SER A 435 10.00 -14.76 3.45
CA SER A 435 8.95 -15.33 4.30
C SER A 435 7.62 -15.34 3.55
N ILE A 436 6.94 -16.48 3.50
CA ILE A 436 5.67 -16.68 2.78
C ILE A 436 4.56 -17.01 3.77
N ALA A 437 3.47 -16.25 3.75
CA ALA A 437 2.29 -16.46 4.59
C ALA A 437 1.02 -16.59 3.73
N GLY A 438 0.00 -17.27 4.28
CA GLY A 438 -1.31 -17.41 3.63
C GLY A 438 -2.36 -16.37 4.04
N SER A 439 -1.98 -15.40 4.88
CA SER A 439 -2.84 -14.32 5.35
C SER A 439 -2.03 -13.20 5.99
N ASP A 440 -2.59 -11.99 6.05
CA ASP A 440 -2.08 -10.86 6.83
C ASP A 440 -3.26 -10.11 7.45
N TYR A 441 -3.72 -10.58 8.61
CA TYR A 441 -4.90 -10.08 9.29
C TYR A 441 -4.52 -9.27 10.54
N PRO A 442 -5.13 -8.09 10.81
CA PRO A 442 -6.31 -7.54 10.15
C PRO A 442 -6.01 -6.56 9.01
N THR A 443 -4.75 -6.39 8.59
CA THR A 443 -4.38 -5.49 7.48
C THR A 443 -5.20 -5.78 6.22
N PHE A 444 -5.30 -7.05 5.87
CA PHE A 444 -6.07 -7.59 4.77
C PHE A 444 -7.23 -8.42 5.28
N ARG A 445 -8.30 -8.45 4.49
CA ARG A 445 -9.40 -9.37 4.71
C ARG A 445 -8.93 -10.79 4.43
N LEU A 446 -9.34 -11.74 5.29
CA LEU A 446 -9.14 -13.16 5.02
C LEU A 446 -9.87 -13.59 3.74
N HIS A 447 -9.32 -14.56 3.02
CA HIS A 447 -9.91 -15.08 1.80
C HIS A 447 -11.39 -15.50 2.01
N PRO A 448 -12.38 -14.93 1.29
CA PRO A 448 -13.80 -15.13 1.57
C PRO A 448 -14.26 -16.60 1.52
N LYS A 449 -13.67 -17.43 0.65
CA LYS A 449 -13.96 -18.88 0.61
C LYS A 449 -13.37 -19.68 1.76
N LEU A 450 -12.31 -19.18 2.39
CA LEU A 450 -11.58 -19.88 3.45
C LEU A 450 -12.02 -19.41 4.85
N SER A 451 -12.35 -18.12 4.99
CA SER A 451 -12.95 -17.53 6.19
C SER A 451 -14.14 -16.63 5.84
N PRO A 452 -15.34 -17.19 5.65
CA PRO A 452 -16.52 -16.42 5.20
C PRO A 452 -16.92 -15.29 6.16
N SER A 453 -16.73 -15.50 7.47
CA SER A 453 -17.02 -14.50 8.50
C SER A 453 -15.90 -13.48 8.71
N ASN A 454 -14.76 -13.64 8.03
CA ASN A 454 -13.56 -12.82 8.23
C ASN A 454 -13.12 -12.75 9.70
N ASP A 455 -13.16 -13.90 10.38
CA ASP A 455 -12.74 -14.04 11.78
C ASP A 455 -11.77 -15.23 11.85
N PRO A 456 -10.51 -15.02 12.27
CA PRO A 456 -9.51 -16.09 12.34
C PRO A 456 -9.91 -17.24 13.29
N ASN A 457 -10.83 -17.01 14.22
CA ASN A 457 -11.29 -18.00 15.20
C ASN A 457 -12.57 -18.73 14.78
N ALA A 458 -13.16 -18.39 13.62
CA ALA A 458 -14.44 -18.96 13.21
C ALA A 458 -14.33 -20.48 12.98
N PRO A 459 -15.26 -21.28 13.54
CA PRO A 459 -15.17 -22.75 13.51
C PRO A 459 -15.41 -23.35 12.12
N ASP A 460 -15.96 -22.58 11.19
CA ASP A 460 -16.20 -22.94 9.79
C ASP A 460 -15.04 -22.53 8.87
N ASN A 461 -13.96 -21.97 9.42
CA ASN A 461 -12.75 -21.68 8.67
C ASN A 461 -12.16 -22.96 8.05
N LYS A 462 -11.74 -22.84 6.79
CA LYS A 462 -10.92 -23.84 6.12
C LYS A 462 -9.47 -23.42 6.22
N HIS A 463 -8.63 -24.31 6.75
CA HIS A 463 -7.21 -24.06 6.92
C HIS A 463 -6.43 -24.82 5.83
N PRO A 464 -6.11 -24.18 4.69
CA PRO A 464 -5.42 -24.87 3.61
C PRO A 464 -3.99 -25.26 3.99
N VAL A 465 -3.54 -26.40 3.46
CA VAL A 465 -2.12 -26.71 3.35
C VAL A 465 -1.67 -26.29 1.96
N VAL A 466 -0.76 -25.32 1.91
CA VAL A 466 -0.10 -24.87 0.70
C VAL A 466 1.19 -25.66 0.52
N THR A 467 1.44 -26.13 -0.69
CA THR A 467 2.71 -26.74 -1.08
C THR A 467 3.44 -25.79 -2.02
N VAL A 468 4.65 -25.36 -1.67
CA VAL A 468 5.55 -24.59 -2.54
C VAL A 468 6.54 -25.57 -3.17
N LEU A 469 6.56 -25.65 -4.50
CA LEU A 469 7.44 -26.52 -5.26
C LEU A 469 8.69 -25.76 -5.72
N TYR A 470 9.84 -26.43 -5.71
CA TYR A 470 11.12 -25.84 -6.14
C TYR A 470 12.00 -26.85 -6.89
N SER A 471 11.37 -27.81 -7.55
CA SER A 471 12.03 -28.77 -8.46
C SER A 471 12.45 -28.13 -9.79
N ALA A 472 13.22 -28.84 -10.60
CA ALA A 472 13.63 -28.36 -11.92
C ALA A 472 12.46 -28.03 -12.87
N ASP A 473 11.34 -28.76 -12.74
CA ASP A 473 10.11 -28.51 -13.53
C ASP A 473 9.27 -27.35 -12.97
N HIS A 474 9.54 -26.92 -11.74
CA HIS A 474 8.76 -25.90 -11.00
C HIS A 474 9.71 -25.02 -10.17
N PRO A 475 10.58 -24.23 -10.82
CA PRO A 475 11.68 -23.55 -10.16
C PRO A 475 11.20 -22.27 -9.44
N SER A 476 10.64 -22.39 -8.23
CA SER A 476 10.29 -21.19 -7.45
C SER A 476 11.53 -20.33 -7.17
N VAL A 477 11.44 -19.03 -7.42
CA VAL A 477 12.57 -18.09 -7.39
C VAL A 477 12.21 -16.74 -6.79
N LEU A 478 13.23 -16.10 -6.23
CA LEU A 478 13.31 -14.67 -5.93
C LEU A 478 14.32 -14.05 -6.90
N ARG A 479 13.89 -13.05 -7.66
CA ARG A 479 14.71 -12.26 -8.59
C ARG A 479 14.97 -10.88 -7.96
N LEU A 480 16.23 -10.56 -7.72
CA LEU A 480 16.65 -9.32 -7.07
C LEU A 480 17.33 -8.37 -8.07
N PRO A 481 16.93 -7.08 -8.14
CA PRO A 481 17.64 -6.07 -8.92
C PRO A 481 18.88 -5.59 -8.15
N VAL A 482 20.01 -6.25 -8.38
CA VAL A 482 21.27 -6.00 -7.67
C VAL A 482 22.11 -4.97 -8.41
N MET A 483 22.65 -3.98 -7.69
CA MET A 483 23.59 -3.03 -8.27
C MET A 483 25.00 -3.65 -8.43
N GLU A 484 25.61 -3.46 -9.59
CA GLU A 484 27.00 -3.89 -9.88
C GLU A 484 28.10 -3.05 -9.21
#